data_AF-A0A2T5I7I4-F1
#
_entry.id   AF-A0A2T5I7I4-F1
#
_cell.length_a   1.000
_cell.length_b   1.000
_cell.length_c   1.000
_cell.angle_alpha   90.00
_cell.angle_beta   90.00
_cell.angle_gamma   90.00
#
_symmetry.space_group_name_H-M   'P 1'
#
loop_
_entity.id
_entity.type
_entity.pdbx_description
1 polymer ?
#
loop_
_entity_poly.entity_id
_entity_poly.type
_entity_poly.pdbx_seq_one_letter_code
_entity_poly.pdbx_strand_id
1 'polypeptide(L)'
;MNTPMNALVSDMVNLLDERLREDFEERAGIIEFDAELPRDHAECLALLDVLHRHPSALCDVTVLRVALNGTDFWILATDPDLARQHFGDVESGVFDLKDVVNQQFNGFAILKAI
;
A
#
# COMPACT_ATOMS: atom_id res chain seq x y z
N MET A 1 -9.01 -29.43 1.08
CA MET A 1 -7.85 -29.24 0.19
C MET A 1 -7.81 -27.76 -0.11
N ASN A 2 -6.74 -27.05 0.24
CA ASN A 2 -6.63 -25.63 -0.13
C ASN A 2 -6.46 -25.56 -1.64
N THR A 3 -7.48 -25.05 -2.32
CA THR A 3 -7.35 -24.67 -3.73
C THR A 3 -6.25 -23.61 -3.82
N PRO A 4 -5.27 -23.75 -4.72
CA PRO A 4 -4.27 -22.70 -4.90
C PRO A 4 -4.97 -21.41 -5.32
N MET A 5 -4.52 -20.28 -4.75
CA MET A 5 -5.01 -18.95 -5.11
C MET A 5 -4.90 -18.72 -6.62
N ASN A 6 -5.87 -18.01 -7.19
CA ASN A 6 -5.85 -17.64 -8.60
C ASN A 6 -4.55 -16.90 -8.93
N ALA A 7 -3.89 -17.26 -10.04
CA ALA A 7 -2.58 -16.70 -10.40
C ALA A 7 -2.57 -15.17 -10.50
N LEU A 8 -3.61 -14.56 -11.07
CA LEU A 8 -3.71 -13.11 -11.19
C LEU A 8 -3.85 -12.44 -9.81
N VAL A 9 -4.67 -13.01 -8.92
CA VAL A 9 -4.83 -12.52 -7.55
C VAL A 9 -3.50 -12.66 -6.82
N SER A 10 -2.81 -13.79 -6.97
CA SER A 10 -1.49 -14.03 -6.38
C SER A 10 -0.46 -13.01 -6.83
N ASP A 11 -0.40 -12.70 -8.13
CA ASP A 11 0.52 -11.71 -8.68
C ASP A 11 0.26 -10.32 -8.10
N MET A 12 -1.01 -9.93 -7.96
CA MET A 12 -1.40 -8.64 -7.40
C MET A 12 -1.16 -8.55 -5.88
N VAL A 13 -1.42 -9.63 -5.14
CA VAL A 13 -1.18 -9.71 -3.69
C VAL A 13 0.32 -9.62 -3.38
N ASN A 14 1.19 -10.13 -4.26
CA ASN A 14 2.64 -10.02 -4.11
C ASN A 14 3.17 -8.57 -4.29
N LEU A 15 2.36 -7.65 -4.82
CA LEU A 15 2.70 -6.23 -4.91
C LEU A 15 2.28 -5.46 -3.64
N LEU A 16 1.50 -6.06 -2.76
CA LEU A 16 1.06 -5.42 -1.52
C LEU A 16 2.20 -5.39 -0.51
N ASP A 17 2.29 -4.28 0.22
CA ASP A 17 3.11 -4.24 1.44
C ASP A 17 2.56 -5.22 2.49
N GLU A 18 3.37 -5.50 3.52
CA GLU A 18 3.03 -6.47 4.57
C GLU A 18 1.69 -6.16 5.24
N ARG A 19 1.42 -4.88 5.53
CA ARG A 19 0.17 -4.43 6.18
C ARG A 19 -1.03 -4.66 5.26
N LEU A 20 -0.93 -4.29 3.99
CA LEU A 20 -2.02 -4.47 3.03
C LEU A 20 -2.25 -5.94 2.68
N ARG A 21 -1.20 -6.76 2.74
CA ARG A 21 -1.31 -8.22 2.62
C ARG A 21 -2.06 -8.83 3.80
N GLU A 22 -1.75 -8.41 5.03
CA GLU A 22 -2.50 -8.83 6.22
C GLU A 22 -3.99 -8.45 6.11
N ASP A 23 -4.28 -7.19 5.72
CA ASP A 23 -5.65 -6.72 5.48
C ASP A 23 -6.39 -7.60 4.46
N PHE A 24 -5.71 -7.98 3.37
CA PHE A 24 -6.24 -8.88 2.35
C PHE A 24 -6.54 -10.27 2.92
N GLU A 25 -5.60 -10.87 3.64
CA GLU A 25 -5.73 -12.23 4.18
C GLU A 25 -6.85 -12.32 5.23
N GLU A 26 -6.95 -11.32 6.11
CA GLU A 26 -8.05 -11.20 7.10
C GLU A 26 -9.39 -11.05 6.39
N ARG A 27 -9.50 -10.13 5.43
CA ARG A 27 -10.76 -9.88 4.71
C ARG A 27 -11.20 -11.09 3.90
N ALA A 28 -10.27 -11.81 3.27
CA ALA A 28 -10.55 -13.03 2.54
C ALA A 28 -11.10 -14.11 3.48
N GLY A 29 -10.52 -14.27 4.66
CA GLY A 29 -11.03 -15.19 5.69
C GLY A 29 -12.44 -14.82 6.15
N ILE A 30 -12.70 -13.55 6.48
CA ILE A 30 -14.03 -13.09 6.89
C ILE A 30 -15.07 -13.38 5.79
N ILE A 31 -14.77 -13.05 4.53
CA ILE A 31 -15.73 -13.26 3.43
C ILE A 31 -15.97 -14.75 3.17
N GLU A 32 -14.93 -15.59 3.27
CA GLU A 32 -15.06 -17.04 3.13
C GLU A 32 -15.99 -17.64 4.19
N PHE A 33 -15.77 -17.29 5.46
CA PHE A 33 -16.47 -17.94 6.57
C PHE A 33 -17.81 -17.28 6.94
N ASP A 34 -17.87 -15.95 6.97
CA ASP A 34 -19.08 -15.24 7.43
C ASP A 34 -20.09 -15.06 6.29
N ALA A 35 -19.63 -14.90 5.04
CA ALA A 35 -20.51 -14.79 3.87
C ALA A 35 -20.65 -16.12 3.10
N GLU A 36 -20.02 -17.19 3.60
CA GLU A 36 -20.08 -18.56 3.04
C GLU A 36 -19.72 -18.62 1.54
N LEU A 37 -18.79 -17.76 1.10
CA LEU A 37 -18.35 -17.73 -0.28
C LEU A 37 -17.18 -18.68 -0.53
N PRO A 38 -17.07 -19.27 -1.74
CA PRO A 38 -15.88 -20.01 -2.14
C PRO A 38 -14.60 -19.18 -1.97
N ARG A 39 -13.51 -19.83 -1.54
CA ARG A 39 -12.22 -19.20 -1.23
C ARG A 39 -11.72 -18.28 -2.36
N ASP A 40 -11.80 -18.74 -3.59
CA ASP A 40 -11.37 -17.99 -4.79
C ASP A 40 -12.17 -16.69 -4.99
N HIS A 41 -13.48 -16.73 -4.75
CA HIS A 41 -14.33 -15.55 -4.80
C HIS A 41 -14.06 -14.61 -3.60
N ALA A 42 -13.88 -15.17 -2.40
CA ALA A 42 -13.58 -14.41 -1.21
C ALA A 42 -12.25 -13.63 -1.35
N GLU A 43 -11.21 -14.27 -1.89
CA GLU A 43 -9.93 -13.63 -2.22
C GLU A 43 -10.10 -12.50 -3.25
N CYS A 44 -10.89 -12.70 -4.30
CA CYS A 44 -11.15 -11.64 -5.29
C CYS A 44 -11.84 -10.42 -4.65
N LEU A 45 -12.85 -10.63 -3.81
CA LEU A 45 -13.56 -9.55 -3.13
C LEU A 45 -12.68 -8.85 -2.09
N ALA A 46 -11.84 -9.59 -1.36
CA ALA A 46 -10.88 -9.02 -0.43
C ALA A 46 -9.85 -8.14 -1.13
N LEU A 47 -9.32 -8.57 -2.28
CA LEU A 47 -8.42 -7.75 -3.07
C LEU A 47 -9.11 -6.48 -3.58
N LEU A 48 -10.35 -6.59 -4.07
CA LEU A 48 -11.14 -5.41 -4.47
C LEU A 48 -11.39 -4.44 -3.31
N ASP A 49 -11.63 -4.94 -2.09
CA ASP A 49 -11.77 -4.12 -0.89
C ASP A 49 -10.47 -3.36 -0.57
N VAL A 50 -9.32 -4.05 -0.59
CA VAL A 50 -8.02 -3.42 -0.40
C VAL A 50 -7.77 -2.34 -1.45
N LEU A 51 -8.01 -2.62 -2.73
CA LEU A 51 -7.81 -1.65 -3.81
C LEU A 51 -8.81 -0.49 -3.78
N HIS A 52 -10.03 -0.72 -3.29
CA HIS A 52 -11.00 0.35 -3.09
C HIS A 52 -10.54 1.34 -2.02
N ARG A 53 -9.97 0.84 -0.92
CA ARG A 53 -9.42 1.65 0.18
C ARG A 53 -8.06 2.25 -0.16
N HIS A 54 -7.25 1.56 -0.96
CA HIS A 54 -5.88 1.93 -1.30
C HIS A 54 -5.63 1.78 -2.81
N PRO A 55 -6.14 2.69 -3.66
CA PRO A 55 -6.03 2.57 -5.11
C PRO A 55 -4.59 2.53 -5.65
N SER A 56 -3.62 3.05 -4.89
CA SER A 56 -2.20 3.04 -5.26
C SER A 56 -1.44 1.80 -4.78
N ALA A 57 -2.09 0.85 -4.12
CA ALA A 57 -1.44 -0.33 -3.54
C ALA A 57 -0.68 -1.21 -4.57
N LEU A 58 -0.99 -1.06 -5.86
CA LEU A 58 -0.33 -1.79 -6.94
C LEU A 58 0.69 -0.95 -7.71
N CYS A 59 0.93 0.29 -7.31
CA CYS A 59 1.80 1.21 -8.04
C CYS A 59 3.29 1.02 -7.71
N ASP A 60 3.63 0.17 -6.75
CA ASP A 60 5.01 -0.06 -6.28
C ASP A 60 5.75 1.25 -5.94
N VAL A 61 4.99 2.20 -5.37
CA VAL A 61 5.50 3.50 -4.90
C VAL A 61 4.91 3.78 -3.53
N THR A 62 5.81 4.04 -2.58
CA THR A 62 5.49 4.41 -1.21
C THR A 62 5.67 5.91 -1.02
N VAL A 63 4.73 6.56 -0.34
CA VAL A 63 4.90 7.94 0.12
C VAL A 63 5.47 7.94 1.53
N LEU A 64 6.60 8.60 1.71
CA LEU A 64 7.26 8.76 3.00
C LEU A 64 7.22 10.21 3.45
N ARG A 65 6.99 10.42 4.74
CA ARG A 65 7.38 11.66 5.42
C ARG A 65 8.74 11.46 6.04
N VAL A 66 9.64 12.41 5.87
CA VAL A 66 10.95 12.47 6.55
C VAL A 66 11.07 13.82 7.25
N ALA A 67 11.32 13.81 8.56
CA ALA A 67 11.58 15.03 9.31
C ALA A 67 13.09 15.30 9.38
N LEU A 68 13.56 16.40 8.78
CA LEU A 68 14.98 16.79 8.77
C LEU A 68 15.13 18.26 9.16
N ASN A 69 15.92 18.54 10.20
CA ASN A 69 16.18 19.89 10.72
C ASN A 69 14.89 20.71 10.98
N GLY A 70 13.84 20.05 11.48
CA GLY A 70 12.54 20.68 11.74
C GLY A 70 11.69 20.95 10.50
N THR A 71 12.10 20.45 9.32
CA THR A 71 11.34 20.53 8.07
C THR A 71 10.86 19.14 7.66
N ASP A 72 9.59 19.03 7.29
CA ASP A 72 9.03 17.81 6.72
C ASP A 72 9.28 17.75 5.22
N PHE A 73 9.87 16.63 4.77
CA PHE A 73 10.03 16.27 3.37
C PHE A 73 9.08 15.13 3.03
N TRP A 74 8.36 15.27 1.92
CA TRP A 74 7.50 14.22 1.38
C TRP A 74 8.18 13.59 0.17
N ILE A 75 8.37 12.28 0.20
CA ILE A 75 9.18 11.53 -0.76
C ILE A 75 8.31 10.46 -1.39
N LEU A 76 8.39 10.31 -2.71
CA LEU A 76 7.94 9.10 -3.39
C LEU A 76 9.14 8.19 -3.61
N ALA A 77 9.06 6.96 -3.12
CA ALA A 77 10.12 5.97 -3.25
C ALA A 77 9.54 4.63 -3.71
N THR A 78 10.26 3.92 -4.58
CA THR A 78 9.97 2.52 -4.93
C THR A 78 10.51 1.55 -3.88
N ASP A 79 11.44 2.01 -3.05
CA ASP A 79 12.00 1.27 -1.92
C ASP A 79 12.10 2.22 -0.72
N PRO A 80 11.34 1.99 0.36
CA PRO A 80 11.38 2.83 1.55
C PRO A 80 12.77 2.96 2.19
N ASP A 81 13.62 1.95 2.07
CA ASP A 81 14.97 1.98 2.65
C ASP A 81 15.91 2.95 1.92
N LEU A 82 15.60 3.34 0.68
CA LEU A 82 16.35 4.38 -0.04
C LEU A 82 16.29 5.74 0.66
N ALA A 83 15.20 6.04 1.37
CA ALA A 83 15.09 7.28 2.14
C ALA A 83 16.07 7.29 3.32
N ARG A 84 16.23 6.16 4.02
CA ARG A 84 17.24 6.02 5.09
C ARG A 84 18.66 6.18 4.55
N GLN A 85 18.93 5.65 3.36
CA GLN A 85 20.23 5.79 2.71
C GLN A 85 20.56 7.24 2.33
N HIS A 86 19.56 8.02 1.89
CA HIS A 86 19.75 9.41 1.47
C HIS A 86 19.73 10.41 2.64
N PHE A 87 18.87 10.21 3.63
CA PHE A 87 18.62 11.18 4.70
C PHE A 87 19.20 10.75 6.06
N GLY A 88 19.71 9.52 6.18
CA GLY A 88 20.22 8.96 7.43
C GLY A 88 19.11 8.37 8.31
N ASP A 89 19.40 8.22 9.60
CA ASP A 89 18.42 7.75 10.59
C ASP A 89 17.49 8.91 10.98
N VAL A 90 16.39 9.01 10.24
CA VAL A 90 15.37 10.07 10.37
C VAL A 90 14.02 9.46 10.70
N GLU A 91 13.24 10.17 11.50
CA GLU A 91 11.85 9.78 11.76
C GLU A 91 11.09 9.76 10.42
N SER A 92 10.52 8.60 10.12
CA SER A 92 9.79 8.37 8.89
C SER A 92 8.48 7.62 9.10
N GLY A 93 7.52 7.88 8.23
CA GLY A 93 6.23 7.19 8.22
C GLY A 93 5.72 7.02 6.79
N VAL A 94 4.94 5.96 6.57
CA VAL A 94 4.29 5.64 5.29
C VAL A 94 2.90 6.25 5.24
N PHE A 95 2.53 6.85 4.11
CA PHE A 95 1.26 7.54 3.92
C PHE A 95 0.60 7.21 2.58
N ASP A 96 -0.72 7.37 2.51
CA ASP A 96 -1.48 7.25 1.27
C ASP A 96 -1.21 8.46 0.35
N LEU A 97 -0.93 8.17 -0.94
CA LEU A 97 -0.58 9.20 -1.91
C LEU A 97 -1.70 10.22 -2.13
N LYS A 98 -2.94 9.76 -2.24
CA LYS A 98 -4.09 10.64 -2.50
C LYS A 98 -4.30 11.56 -1.31
N ASP A 99 -4.22 11.03 -0.09
CA ASP A 99 -4.39 11.82 1.12
C ASP A 99 -3.28 12.86 1.27
N VAL A 100 -2.02 12.49 1.04
CA VAL A 100 -0.90 13.43 1.10
C VAL A 100 -1.06 14.54 0.05
N VAL A 101 -1.35 14.20 -1.21
CA VAL A 101 -1.52 15.21 -2.27
C VAL A 101 -2.67 16.17 -1.94
N ASN A 102 -3.79 15.66 -1.43
CA ASN A 102 -4.93 16.49 -1.08
C ASN A 102 -4.66 17.38 0.15
N GLN A 103 -4.14 16.79 1.23
CA GLN A 103 -4.05 17.47 2.53
C GLN A 103 -2.80 18.35 2.64
N GLN A 104 -1.67 17.93 2.07
CA GLN A 104 -0.38 18.61 2.21
C GLN A 104 -0.06 19.51 1.02
N PHE A 105 -0.59 19.18 -0.17
CA PHE A 105 -0.27 19.86 -1.42
C PHE A 105 -1.48 20.50 -2.12
N ASN A 106 -2.62 20.63 -1.44
CA ASN A 106 -3.85 21.21 -1.99
C ASN A 106 -4.27 20.60 -3.34
N GLY A 107 -4.06 19.30 -3.51
CA GLY A 107 -4.47 18.55 -4.69
C GLY A 107 -3.46 18.55 -5.85
N PHE A 108 -2.29 19.17 -5.72
CA PHE A 108 -1.29 19.19 -6.80
C PHE A 108 0.16 19.22 -6.29
N ALA A 109 0.97 18.25 -6.72
CA ALA A 109 2.40 18.16 -6.39
C ALA A 109 3.26 18.09 -7.67
N ILE A 110 4.47 18.65 -7.61
CA ILE A 110 5.45 18.59 -8.71
C ILE A 110 6.54 17.60 -8.34
N LEU A 111 6.78 16.61 -9.20
CA LEU A 111 7.97 15.77 -9.12
C LEU A 111 9.14 16.48 -9.81
N LYS A 112 10.23 16.64 -9.06
CA LYS A 112 11.49 17.20 -9.57
C LYS A 112 12.57 16.14 -9.46
N ALA A 113 13.33 15.94 -10.53
CA ALA A 113 14.50 15.07 -10.49
C ALA A 113 15.49 15.56 -9.42
N ILE A 114 16.08 14.60 -8.70
CA ILE A 114 17.09 14.82 -7.66
C ILE A 114 18.44 15.13 -8.32
#